data_AF-A0A7K7SEN9-F1
#
_entry.id   AF-A0A7K7SEN9-F1
#
_cell.length_a   1.000
_cell.length_b   1.000
_cell.length_c   1.000
_cell.angle_alpha   90.00
_cell.angle_beta   90.00
_cell.angle_gamma   90.00
#
_symmetry.space_group_name_H-M   'P 1'
#
loop_
_entity.id
_entity.type
_entity.pdbx_description
1 polymer ?
#
loop_
_entity_poly.entity_id
_entity_poly.type
_entity_poly.pdbx_seq_one_letter_code
_entity_poly.pdbx_strand_id
1 'polypeptide(L)'
;FPGLMNRDYEIMASRAVNEINHYDGTGTAMSIAANRVSFTFNLTGPSLTVDTACSSFLFALHYALRAIKSGDCEAAICGGVNCIIHPRTFVSLTKAKMISPEGISKPFSKKADGYGRGEGCGVVFLKPLKKVRVLVKQPEVRLVACLNFVSSALTMTIPEKF
;
A
#
# COMPACT_ATOMS: atom_id res chain seq x y z
N PHE A 1 -8.10 -1.90 -5.63
CA PHE A 1 -7.65 -1.17 -4.43
C PHE A 1 -6.17 -1.47 -4.12
N PRO A 2 -5.20 -0.91 -4.87
CA PRO A 2 -3.80 -0.96 -4.46
C PRO A 2 -3.49 0.06 -3.35
N GLY A 3 -2.80 -0.36 -2.30
CA GLY A 3 -2.22 0.48 -1.26
C GLY A 3 -0.75 0.76 -1.56
N LEU A 4 -0.42 1.99 -1.93
CA LEU A 4 0.89 2.40 -2.42
C LEU A 4 1.33 3.69 -1.72
N MET A 5 2.62 3.87 -1.49
CA MET A 5 3.16 5.11 -0.90
C MET A 5 4.46 5.61 -1.56
N ASN A 6 5.28 4.72 -2.13
CA ASN A 6 6.54 5.12 -2.76
C ASN A 6 6.34 5.53 -4.22
N ARG A 7 7.05 6.59 -4.63
CA ARG A 7 7.12 7.07 -6.03
C ARG A 7 8.57 7.20 -6.51
N ASP A 8 9.40 6.27 -6.08
CA ASP A 8 10.84 6.31 -6.33
C ASP A 8 11.16 6.31 -7.82
N TYR A 9 10.43 5.52 -8.61
CA TYR A 9 10.61 5.45 -10.05
C TYR A 9 10.20 6.74 -10.76
N GLU A 10 9.13 7.41 -10.33
CA GLU A 10 8.72 8.72 -10.85
C GLU A 10 9.84 9.76 -10.69
N ILE A 11 10.49 9.76 -9.52
CA ILE A 11 11.63 10.65 -9.24
C ILE A 11 12.83 10.29 -10.13
N MET A 12 13.07 9.01 -10.38
CA MET A 12 14.19 8.57 -11.23
C MET A 12 13.97 8.89 -12.71
N ALA A 13 12.78 8.57 -13.23
CA ALA A 13 12.41 8.73 -14.63
C ALA A 13 12.34 10.21 -15.05
N SER A 14 12.03 11.11 -14.12
CA SER A 14 11.94 12.55 -14.39
C SER A 14 13.28 13.31 -14.28
N ARG A 15 14.42 12.63 -14.09
CA ARG A 15 15.72 13.29 -13.89
C ARG A 15 16.26 13.99 -15.13
N ALA A 16 16.03 13.43 -16.32
CA ALA A 16 16.48 13.99 -17.58
C ALA A 16 15.26 14.43 -18.37
N VAL A 17 15.00 15.74 -18.41
CA VAL A 17 13.82 16.31 -19.10
C VAL A 17 13.75 15.88 -20.57
N ASN A 18 14.92 15.70 -21.21
CA ASN A 18 15.01 15.27 -22.61
C ASN A 18 14.67 13.78 -22.81
N GLU A 19 14.60 12.98 -21.76
CA GLU A 19 14.22 11.55 -21.81
C GLU A 19 12.73 11.32 -21.51
N ILE A 20 12.03 12.35 -21.02
CA ILE A 20 10.59 12.30 -20.74
C ILE A 20 9.84 12.16 -22.07
N ASN A 21 8.98 11.16 -22.15
CA ASN A 21 8.13 10.84 -23.28
C ASN A 21 6.65 10.73 -22.87
N HIS A 22 5.77 10.47 -23.84
CA HIS A 22 4.33 10.44 -23.62
C HIS A 22 3.85 9.29 -22.72
N TYR A 23 4.67 8.27 -22.44
CA TYR A 23 4.31 7.20 -21.52
C TYR A 23 4.53 7.56 -20.06
N ASP A 24 5.36 8.55 -19.72
CA ASP A 24 5.72 8.86 -18.33
C ASP A 24 4.51 9.09 -17.43
N GLY A 25 3.53 9.88 -17.89
CA GLY A 25 2.30 10.12 -17.16
C GLY A 25 1.52 8.83 -16.85
N THR A 26 1.43 7.92 -17.83
CA THR A 26 0.75 6.63 -17.66
C THR A 26 1.61 5.56 -16.98
N GLY A 27 2.93 5.72 -17.00
CA GLY A 27 3.89 4.78 -16.44
C GLY A 27 4.10 4.96 -14.94
N THR A 28 3.87 6.17 -14.41
CA THR A 28 4.27 6.54 -13.05
C THR A 28 3.13 7.03 -12.16
N ALA A 29 2.04 7.54 -12.74
CA ALA A 29 0.94 8.08 -11.95
C ALA A 29 0.28 7.01 -11.06
N MET A 30 0.12 7.33 -9.77
CA MET A 30 -0.45 6.42 -8.78
C MET A 30 -1.86 5.95 -9.13
N SER A 31 -2.69 6.81 -9.73
CA SER A 31 -4.04 6.44 -10.18
C SER A 31 -4.00 5.35 -11.27
N ILE A 32 -2.97 5.37 -12.12
CA ILE A 32 -2.82 4.39 -13.18
C ILE A 32 -2.45 3.02 -12.63
N ALA A 33 -1.85 2.91 -11.45
CA ALA A 33 -1.61 1.60 -10.84
C ALA A 33 -2.92 0.81 -10.63
N ALA A 34 -3.98 1.46 -10.14
CA ALA A 34 -5.30 0.84 -10.03
C ALA A 34 -5.96 0.68 -11.42
N ASN A 35 -5.97 1.74 -12.22
CA ASN A 35 -6.70 1.77 -13.49
C ASN A 35 -6.11 0.81 -14.53
N ARG A 36 -4.80 0.54 -14.51
CA ARG A 36 -4.15 -0.42 -15.40
C ARG A 36 -4.64 -1.82 -15.12
N VAL A 37 -4.76 -2.23 -13.86
CA VAL A 37 -5.36 -3.52 -13.49
C VAL A 37 -6.80 -3.59 -13.97
N SER A 38 -7.59 -2.54 -13.70
CA SER A 38 -8.99 -2.49 -14.13
C SER A 38 -9.12 -2.56 -15.66
N PHE A 39 -8.30 -1.83 -16.39
CA PHE A 39 -8.27 -1.84 -17.86
C PHE A 39 -7.86 -3.22 -18.41
N THR A 40 -6.76 -3.79 -17.92
CA THR A 40 -6.23 -5.08 -18.38
C THR A 40 -7.22 -6.22 -18.19
N PHE A 41 -7.97 -6.22 -17.08
CA PHE A 41 -8.94 -7.27 -16.77
C PHE A 41 -10.39 -6.89 -17.12
N ASN A 42 -10.60 -5.76 -17.83
CA ASN A 42 -11.91 -5.23 -18.18
C ASN A 42 -12.89 -5.14 -16.99
N LEU A 43 -12.38 -4.66 -15.84
CA LEU A 43 -13.13 -4.50 -14.60
C LEU A 43 -13.78 -3.11 -14.58
N THR A 44 -15.08 -3.07 -14.27
CA THR A 44 -15.89 -1.84 -14.27
C THR A 44 -16.27 -1.34 -12.87
N GLY A 45 -15.81 -2.04 -11.81
CA GLY A 45 -16.03 -1.63 -10.43
C GLY A 45 -15.10 -0.50 -9.96
N PRO A 46 -15.12 -0.15 -8.66
CA PRO A 46 -14.29 0.91 -8.10
C PRO A 46 -12.79 0.68 -8.34
N SER A 47 -12.11 1.69 -8.89
CA SER A 47 -10.69 1.66 -9.23
C SER A 47 -9.97 2.86 -8.64
N LEU A 48 -9.37 2.68 -7.46
CA LEU A 48 -8.66 3.74 -6.76
C LEU A 48 -7.42 3.22 -6.02
N THR A 49 -6.39 4.05 -6.00
CA THR A 49 -5.15 3.84 -5.26
C THR A 49 -5.24 4.53 -3.91
N VAL A 50 -4.75 3.88 -2.86
CA VAL A 50 -4.80 4.37 -1.49
C VAL A 50 -3.39 4.66 -1.00
N ASP A 51 -3.17 5.87 -0.50
CA ASP A 51 -1.92 6.28 0.12
C ASP A 51 -2.19 6.82 1.53
N THR A 52 -1.90 5.99 2.52
CA THR A 52 -1.88 6.33 3.95
C THR A 52 -0.53 5.98 4.56
N ALA A 53 0.54 6.11 3.77
CA ALA A 53 1.90 5.70 4.13
C ALA A 53 1.99 4.21 4.52
N CYS A 54 2.54 3.89 5.70
CA CYS A 54 2.84 2.51 6.09
C CYS A 54 1.59 1.62 6.25
N SER A 55 0.40 2.22 6.35
CA SER A 55 -0.88 1.50 6.50
C SER A 55 -1.68 1.38 5.21
N SER A 56 -1.14 1.84 4.06
CA SER A 56 -1.87 1.93 2.78
C SER A 56 -2.57 0.63 2.39
N PHE A 57 -1.93 -0.52 2.58
CA PHE A 57 -2.54 -1.82 2.25
C PHE A 57 -3.76 -2.14 3.14
N LEU A 58 -3.68 -1.86 4.44
CA LEU A 58 -4.79 -2.12 5.37
C LEU A 58 -5.96 -1.17 5.13
N PHE A 59 -5.69 0.09 4.76
CA PHE A 59 -6.73 1.02 4.31
C PHE A 59 -7.36 0.59 2.99
N ALA A 60 -6.55 0.15 2.02
CA ALA A 60 -7.06 -0.40 0.77
C ALA A 60 -7.96 -1.62 1.00
N LEU A 61 -7.57 -2.50 1.92
CA LEU A 61 -8.36 -3.66 2.32
C LEU A 61 -9.68 -3.25 2.97
N HIS A 62 -9.65 -2.27 3.88
CA HIS A 62 -10.86 -1.73 4.49
C HIS A 62 -11.82 -1.17 3.44
N TYR A 63 -11.35 -0.34 2.51
CA TYR A 63 -12.19 0.21 1.44
C TYR A 63 -12.76 -0.88 0.54
N ALA A 64 -11.97 -1.89 0.18
CA ALA A 64 -12.44 -3.03 -0.59
C ALA A 64 -13.56 -3.81 0.14
N LEU A 65 -13.40 -4.05 1.44
CA LEU A 65 -14.43 -4.70 2.25
C LEU A 65 -15.69 -3.84 2.37
N ARG A 66 -15.56 -2.51 2.47
CA ARG A 66 -16.72 -1.61 2.48
C ARG A 66 -17.46 -1.63 1.14
N ALA A 67 -16.75 -1.52 0.02
CA ALA A 67 -17.34 -1.56 -1.33
C ALA A 67 -18.11 -2.86 -1.59
N ILE A 68 -17.58 -4.00 -1.13
CA ILE A 68 -18.29 -5.29 -1.22
C ILE A 68 -19.55 -5.28 -0.34
N LYS A 69 -19.47 -4.72 0.87
CA LYS A 69 -20.61 -4.69 1.82
C LYS A 69 -21.71 -3.70 1.41
N SER A 70 -21.36 -2.56 0.80
CA SER A 70 -22.31 -1.57 0.28
C SER A 70 -22.96 -2.01 -1.03
N GLY A 71 -22.40 -3.01 -1.71
CA GLY A 71 -22.89 -3.48 -3.01
C GLY A 71 -22.29 -2.74 -4.20
N ASP A 72 -21.28 -1.88 -3.98
CA ASP A 72 -20.57 -1.17 -5.05
C ASP A 72 -19.77 -2.13 -5.95
N CYS A 73 -19.39 -3.30 -5.42
CA CYS A 73 -18.83 -4.40 -6.21
C CYS A 73 -19.15 -5.78 -5.60
N GLU A 74 -19.10 -6.83 -6.43
CA GLU A 74 -19.33 -8.20 -5.97
C GLU A 74 -18.06 -8.93 -5.51
N ALA A 75 -16.91 -8.41 -5.93
CA ALA A 75 -15.59 -8.90 -5.61
C ALA A 75 -14.59 -7.74 -5.74
N ALA A 76 -13.44 -7.86 -5.09
CA ALA A 76 -12.42 -6.82 -5.13
C ALA A 76 -11.01 -7.41 -5.20
N ILE A 77 -10.15 -6.76 -5.97
CA ILE A 77 -8.70 -6.98 -5.94
C ILE A 77 -8.10 -5.92 -5.03
N CYS A 78 -7.42 -6.36 -3.97
CA CYS A 78 -6.68 -5.51 -3.06
C CYS A 78 -5.21 -5.92 -3.07
N GLY A 79 -4.30 -4.97 -3.09
CA GLY A 79 -2.87 -5.30 -3.08
C GLY A 79 -2.04 -4.16 -2.56
N GLY A 80 -0.74 -4.38 -2.44
CA GLY A 80 0.22 -3.35 -2.09
C GLY A 80 1.59 -3.70 -2.65
N VAL A 81 2.33 -2.69 -3.07
CA VAL A 81 3.73 -2.83 -3.49
C VAL A 81 4.57 -1.73 -2.88
N ASN A 82 5.76 -2.09 -2.44
CA ASN A 82 6.78 -1.20 -1.96
C ASN A 82 8.12 -1.60 -2.58
N CYS A 83 8.69 -0.72 -3.39
CA CYS A 83 10.05 -0.83 -3.91
C CYS A 83 10.86 0.38 -3.44
N ILE A 84 12.15 0.17 -3.20
CA ILE A 84 13.13 1.13 -2.72
C ILE A 84 14.15 1.33 -3.84
N ILE A 85 13.83 2.23 -4.75
CA ILE A 85 14.58 2.43 -6.00
C ILE A 85 15.35 3.76 -5.96
N HIS A 86 15.02 4.64 -5.01
CA HIS A 86 15.64 5.96 -4.89
C HIS A 86 16.04 6.25 -3.44
N PRO A 87 17.24 6.81 -3.17
CA PRO A 87 17.73 7.00 -1.80
C PRO A 87 17.01 8.10 -1.02
N ARG A 88 16.27 9.00 -1.69
CA ARG A 88 15.59 10.17 -1.06
C ARG A 88 14.81 9.79 0.20
N THR A 89 13.95 8.79 0.12
CA THR A 89 13.10 8.37 1.25
C THR A 89 13.95 7.74 2.35
N PHE A 90 14.97 6.94 1.99
CA PHE A 90 15.89 6.34 2.95
C PHE A 90 16.67 7.41 3.73
N VAL A 91 17.28 8.37 3.03
CA VAL A 91 18.04 9.48 3.65
C VAL A 91 17.16 10.33 4.55
N SER A 92 15.92 10.64 4.13
CA SER A 92 14.97 11.40 4.93
C SER A 92 14.64 10.68 6.25
N LEU A 93 14.33 9.39 6.18
CA LEU A 93 14.00 8.58 7.36
C LEU A 93 15.20 8.38 8.30
N THR A 94 16.41 8.25 7.75
CA THR A 94 17.65 8.21 8.55
C THR A 94 17.87 9.52 9.30
N LYS A 95 17.69 10.67 8.65
CA LYS A 95 17.78 11.99 9.31
C LYS A 95 16.70 12.19 10.37
N ALA A 96 15.53 11.57 10.18
CA ALA A 96 14.46 11.53 11.18
C ALA A 96 14.69 10.50 12.30
N LYS A 97 15.84 9.79 12.31
CA LYS A 97 16.20 8.74 13.28
C LYS A 97 15.18 7.59 13.36
N MET A 98 14.53 7.28 12.22
CA MET A 98 13.56 6.18 12.13
C MET A 98 14.17 4.85 11.70
N ILE A 99 15.35 4.90 11.05
CA ILE A 99 16.03 3.72 10.51
C ILE A 99 17.07 3.21 11.49
N SER A 100 17.06 1.90 11.74
CA SER A 100 18.10 1.24 12.53
C SER A 100 19.45 1.31 11.79
N PRO A 101 20.56 1.67 12.48
CA PRO A 101 21.89 1.68 11.86
C PRO A 101 22.33 0.31 11.32
N GLU A 102 21.82 -0.78 11.89
CA GLU A 102 22.06 -2.15 11.43
C GLU A 102 21.12 -2.55 10.28
N GLY A 103 20.14 -1.71 9.92
CA GLY A 103 19.15 -1.99 8.89
C GLY A 103 18.16 -3.09 9.26
N ILE A 104 18.07 -3.47 10.55
CA ILE A 104 17.27 -4.60 11.02
C ILE A 104 16.20 -4.13 12.00
N SER A 105 14.97 -4.55 11.78
CA SER A 105 13.88 -4.38 12.75
C SER A 105 14.04 -5.36 13.90
N LYS A 106 14.13 -4.86 15.14
CA LYS A 106 14.29 -5.66 16.36
C LYS A 106 13.02 -5.57 17.23
N PRO A 107 11.87 -6.12 16.78
CA PRO A 107 10.61 -5.93 17.48
C PRO A 107 10.69 -6.46 18.91
N PHE A 108 10.19 -5.67 19.87
CA PHE A 108 10.15 -5.98 21.30
C PHE A 108 11.52 -6.17 21.99
N SER A 109 12.62 -5.89 21.30
CA SER A 109 13.96 -5.97 21.89
C SER A 109 14.28 -4.73 22.72
N LYS A 110 15.01 -4.91 23.84
CA LYS A 110 15.62 -3.80 24.59
C LYS A 110 16.64 -3.00 23.77
N LYS A 111 17.15 -3.58 22.67
CA LYS A 111 18.09 -2.95 21.73
C LYS A 111 17.41 -2.39 20.48
N ALA A 112 16.09 -2.17 20.50
CA ALA A 112 15.36 -1.59 19.38
C ALA A 112 15.79 -0.13 19.14
N ASP A 113 16.26 0.16 17.93
CA ASP A 113 16.94 1.41 17.56
C ASP A 113 16.41 1.99 16.23
N GLY A 114 15.24 1.54 15.78
CA GLY A 114 14.61 1.89 14.51
C GLY A 114 14.08 0.66 13.77
N TYR A 115 13.64 0.83 12.53
CA TYR A 115 13.22 -0.27 11.67
C TYR A 115 14.12 -0.42 10.44
N GLY A 116 14.21 -1.65 9.93
CA GLY A 116 14.79 -1.94 8.63
C GLY A 116 13.75 -1.77 7.53
N ARG A 117 14.08 -1.04 6.46
CA ARG A 117 13.18 -0.92 5.31
C ARG A 117 13.20 -2.23 4.51
N GLY A 118 12.03 -2.67 4.05
CA GLY A 118 11.88 -3.86 3.22
C GLY A 118 11.12 -3.56 1.93
N GLU A 119 11.33 -4.38 0.92
CA GLU A 119 10.57 -4.38 -0.32
C GLU A 119 9.57 -5.54 -0.32
N GLY A 120 8.51 -5.41 -1.11
CA GLY A 120 7.53 -6.49 -1.24
C GLY A 120 6.33 -6.12 -2.07
N CYS A 121 5.67 -7.14 -2.59
CA CYS A 121 4.41 -7.04 -3.31
C CYS A 121 3.47 -8.15 -2.82
N GLY A 122 2.19 -7.83 -2.64
CA GLY A 122 1.17 -8.80 -2.27
C GLY A 122 -0.18 -8.40 -2.82
N VAL A 123 -0.99 -9.38 -3.22
CA VAL A 123 -2.34 -9.20 -3.74
C VAL A 123 -3.26 -10.24 -3.13
N VAL A 124 -4.46 -9.81 -2.76
CA VAL A 124 -5.56 -10.64 -2.29
C VAL A 124 -6.80 -10.39 -3.14
N PHE A 125 -7.49 -11.47 -3.49
CA PHE A 125 -8.79 -11.41 -4.13
C PHE A 125 -9.88 -11.67 -3.09
N LEU A 126 -10.86 -10.77 -3.03
CA LEU A 126 -11.91 -10.76 -2.01
C LEU A 126 -13.26 -11.04 -2.66
N LYS A 127 -14.04 -11.93 -2.05
CA LYS A 127 -15.40 -12.25 -2.45
C LYS A 127 -16.26 -12.58 -1.23
N PRO A 128 -17.56 -12.26 -1.20
CA PRO A 128 -18.46 -12.72 -0.16
C PRO A 128 -18.44 -14.25 -0.04
N LEU A 129 -18.27 -14.78 1.19
CA LEU A 129 -18.18 -16.22 1.45
C LEU A 129 -19.35 -17.01 0.82
N LYS A 130 -20.58 -16.47 0.90
CA LYS A 130 -21.79 -17.06 0.31
C LYS A 130 -21.73 -17.21 -1.23
N LYS A 131 -20.88 -16.45 -1.91
CA LYS A 131 -20.71 -16.46 -3.38
C LYS A 131 -19.41 -17.16 -3.81
N VAL A 132 -18.63 -17.72 -2.87
CA VAL A 132 -17.41 -18.47 -3.19
C VAL A 132 -17.80 -19.83 -3.77
N ARG A 133 -17.34 -20.10 -4.99
CA ARG A 133 -17.31 -21.45 -5.57
C ARG A 133 -15.86 -21.90 -5.57
N VAL A 134 -15.52 -22.79 -4.66
CA VAL A 134 -14.16 -23.31 -4.52
C VAL A 134 -14.01 -24.57 -5.37
N LEU A 135 -13.01 -24.57 -6.25
CA LEU A 135 -12.54 -25.78 -6.96
C LEU A 135 -11.60 -26.62 -6.07
N VAL A 136 -11.04 -26.01 -5.03
CA VAL A 136 -10.12 -26.63 -4.06
C VAL A 136 -10.51 -26.17 -2.66
N LYS A 137 -10.46 -27.05 -1.66
CA LYS A 137 -10.77 -26.71 -0.27
C LYS A 137 -9.79 -25.64 0.24
N GLN A 138 -10.31 -24.50 0.68
CA GLN A 138 -9.54 -23.36 1.19
C GLN A 138 -9.98 -23.06 2.63
N PRO A 139 -9.10 -22.56 3.51
CA PRO A 139 -9.50 -22.13 4.85
C PRO A 139 -10.49 -20.97 4.77
N GLU A 140 -11.55 -21.02 5.58
CA GLU A 140 -12.49 -19.90 5.70
C GLU A 140 -11.83 -18.78 6.50
N VAL A 141 -11.65 -17.62 5.87
CA VAL A 141 -11.08 -16.42 6.51
C VAL A 141 -12.16 -15.34 6.59
N ARG A 142 -12.48 -14.90 7.81
CA ARG A 142 -13.37 -13.75 8.04
C ARG A 142 -12.53 -12.52 8.34
N LEU A 143 -12.62 -11.52 7.46
CA LEU A 143 -11.90 -10.26 7.61
C LEU A 143 -12.78 -9.20 8.23
N VAL A 144 -12.26 -8.55 9.27
CA VAL A 144 -12.82 -7.34 9.87
C VAL A 144 -11.70 -6.31 9.90
N ALA A 145 -11.97 -5.11 9.37
CA ALA A 145 -11.03 -4.00 9.36
C ALA A 145 -11.70 -2.77 9.95
N CYS A 146 -11.12 -2.26 11.03
CA CYS A 146 -11.51 -1.02 11.70
C CYS A 146 -10.33 -0.05 11.63
N LEU A 147 -10.61 1.20 11.30
CA LEU A 147 -9.58 2.22 11.11
C LEU A 147 -9.96 3.46 11.89
N ASN A 148 -8.96 4.11 12.47
CA ASN A 148 -9.03 5.39 13.14
C ASN A 148 -7.79 6.22 12.76
N PHE A 149 -7.78 7.47 13.21
CA PHE A 149 -6.65 8.38 13.07
C PHE A 149 -6.23 8.89 14.45
N VAL A 150 -4.93 9.06 14.65
CA VAL A 150 -4.38 9.70 15.85
C VAL A 150 -4.44 11.21 15.64
N SER A 151 -5.18 11.93 16.48
CA SER A 151 -5.38 13.38 16.37
C SER A 151 -4.59 14.21 17.41
N SER A 152 -4.07 13.58 18.47
CA SER A 152 -3.50 14.24 19.65
C SER A 152 -2.06 13.83 19.99
N ALA A 153 -1.30 13.29 19.03
CA ALA A 153 0.10 12.92 19.26
C ALA A 153 1.01 14.14 19.53
N LEU A 154 2.09 13.92 20.29
CA LEU A 154 3.08 14.95 20.63
C LEU A 154 3.73 15.59 19.39
N THR A 155 3.91 14.79 18.32
CA THR A 155 4.32 15.27 17.00
C THR A 155 3.60 14.46 15.93
N MET A 156 3.58 14.97 14.70
CA MET A 156 2.91 14.32 13.55
C MET A 156 3.39 12.89 13.24
N THR A 157 4.58 12.50 13.71
CA THR A 157 5.20 11.19 13.42
C THR A 157 5.29 10.26 14.63
N ILE A 158 5.01 10.76 15.84
CA ILE A 158 5.02 9.94 17.05
C ILE A 158 3.68 9.21 17.17
N PRO A 159 3.65 7.89 17.38
CA PRO A 159 2.41 7.19 17.69
C PRO A 159 1.88 7.61 19.06
N GLU A 160 0.56 7.54 19.25
CA GLU A 160 -0.06 7.77 20.57
C GLU A 160 0.40 6.71 21.56
N LYS A 161 0.73 7.12 22.79
CA LYS A 161 1.00 6.18 23.89
C LYS A 161 -0.35 5.73 24.45
N PHE A 162 -0.60 4.42 24.44
CA PHE A 162 -1.71 3.80 25.17
C PHE A 162 -1.35 3.63 26.64
#